data_AF-A0A7W1XQJ5-F1
#
_entry.id   AF-A0A7W1XQJ5-F1
#
_cell.length_a   1.000
_cell.length_b   1.000
_cell.length_c   1.000
_cell.angle_alpha   90.00
_cell.angle_beta   90.00
_cell.angle_gamma   90.00
#
_symmetry.space_group_name_H-M   'P 1'
#
loop_
_entity.id
_entity.type
_entity.pdbx_description
1 polymer ?
#
loop_
_entity_poly.entity_id
_entity_poly.type
_entity_poly.pdbx_seq_one_letter_code
_entity_poly.pdbx_strand_id
1 'polypeptide(L)'
;MNQMSIQEMSSLLFSRIPAKKEKPVRRDQEPPHRHWNETERAALVILWGLLVYPKLDPDLREEHPSDAVYIDQLVHMFQDVLGNKNQCHKILAKLQAHDYIRFRDETRVIPGTGLFAAVDAAKMYKYFRSSVLSRKIFQLIYSNDYHPEKN
;
A
#
# COMPACT_ATOMS: atom_id res chain seq x y z
N MET A 1 -10.37 10.21 18.00
CA MET A 1 -10.10 9.64 16.67
C MET A 1 -9.03 8.57 16.85
N ASN A 2 -9.35 7.28 16.67
CA ASN A 2 -8.35 6.22 16.83
C ASN A 2 -7.49 6.14 15.56
N GLN A 3 -6.23 6.56 15.68
CA GLN A 3 -5.19 6.25 14.70
C GLN A 3 -4.94 4.74 14.75
N MET A 4 -5.12 4.06 13.61
CA MET A 4 -4.77 2.64 13.48
C MET A 4 -3.27 2.47 13.68
N SER A 5 -2.86 1.55 14.54
CA SER A 5 -1.46 1.34 14.89
C SER A 5 -0.69 0.64 13.77
N ILE A 6 0.63 0.89 13.71
CA ILE A 6 1.55 0.20 12.78
C ILE A 6 1.46 -1.33 12.93
N GLN A 7 1.20 -1.81 14.14
CA GLN A 7 1.01 -3.23 14.45
C GLN A 7 -0.24 -3.80 13.77
N GLU A 8 -1.37 -3.07 13.81
CA GLU A 8 -2.59 -3.45 13.10
C GLU A 8 -2.37 -3.49 11.59
N MET A 9 -1.69 -2.49 11.01
CA MET A 9 -1.39 -2.47 9.57
C MET A 9 -0.47 -3.62 9.15
N SER A 10 0.57 -3.90 9.96
CA SER A 10 1.53 -4.98 9.68
C SER A 10 0.91 -6.36 9.76
N SER A 11 -0.09 -6.54 10.63
CA SER A 11 -0.83 -7.80 10.80
C SER A 11 -1.67 -8.19 9.57
N LEU A 12 -2.00 -7.22 8.70
CA LEU A 12 -2.79 -7.44 7.48
C LEU A 12 -1.96 -8.07 6.35
N LEU A 13 -0.63 -7.97 6.42
CA LEU A 13 0.26 -8.74 5.55
C LEU A 13 0.43 -10.14 6.11
N PHE A 14 0.29 -11.15 5.25
CA PHE A 14 0.40 -12.59 5.55
C PHE A 14 0.96 -12.92 6.94
N SER A 15 0.05 -13.03 7.92
CA SER A 15 0.29 -13.84 9.10
C SER A 15 -0.69 -15.01 9.02
N ARG A 16 -0.13 -16.22 8.94
CA ARG A 16 -0.82 -17.53 8.99
C ARG A 16 -1.33 -18.07 7.65
N ILE A 17 -0.48 -18.91 7.07
CA ILE A 17 -0.93 -20.20 6.52
C ILE A 17 -1.78 -20.87 7.61
N PRO A 18 -3.00 -21.37 7.33
CA PRO A 18 -3.67 -22.26 8.27
C PRO A 18 -2.73 -23.44 8.52
N ALA A 19 -2.47 -23.78 9.78
CA ALA A 19 -1.67 -24.94 10.14
C ALA A 19 -2.35 -26.23 9.63
N LYS A 20 -2.20 -26.52 8.35
CA LYS A 20 -2.48 -27.80 7.72
C LYS A 20 -1.26 -28.12 6.88
N LYS A 21 -0.37 -28.88 7.50
CA LYS A 21 0.61 -29.80 6.88
C LYS A 21 0.82 -29.59 5.38
N GLU A 22 1.49 -28.53 4.99
CA GLU A 22 2.07 -28.44 3.66
C GLU A 22 3.55 -28.11 3.82
N LYS A 23 4.34 -28.82 3.02
CA LYS A 23 5.79 -28.94 3.08
C LYS A 23 6.47 -27.58 3.29
N PRO A 24 7.63 -27.52 3.98
CA PRO A 24 8.35 -26.26 4.16
C PRO A 24 8.57 -25.62 2.79
N VAL A 25 7.90 -24.47 2.58
CA VAL A 25 8.15 -23.61 1.43
C VAL A 25 9.63 -23.27 1.49
N ARG A 26 10.38 -23.60 0.43
CA ARG A 26 11.82 -23.27 0.37
C ARG A 26 11.94 -21.77 0.62
N ARG A 27 12.89 -21.33 1.47
CA ARG A 27 13.09 -19.90 1.81
C ARG A 27 13.19 -19.01 0.57
N ASP A 28 13.63 -19.59 -0.54
CA ASP A 28 13.79 -18.95 -1.86
C ASP A 28 12.46 -18.65 -2.58
N GLN A 29 11.33 -19.17 -2.09
CA GLN A 29 9.98 -18.92 -2.62
C GLN A 29 9.15 -17.98 -1.73
N GLU A 30 9.71 -17.52 -0.61
CA GLU A 30 9.02 -16.58 0.26
C GLU A 30 9.15 -15.15 -0.26
N PRO A 31 8.06 -14.37 -0.30
CA PRO A 31 8.13 -12.97 -0.71
C PRO A 31 9.11 -12.18 0.17
N PRO A 32 9.95 -11.30 -0.40
CA PRO A 32 11.00 -10.59 0.34
C PRO A 32 10.45 -9.76 1.51
N HIS A 33 9.22 -9.24 1.38
CA HIS A 33 8.55 -8.46 2.42
C HIS A 33 8.25 -9.23 3.73
N ARG A 34 8.36 -10.57 3.76
CA ARG A 34 8.18 -11.34 4.99
C ARG A 34 9.26 -11.06 6.04
N HIS A 35 10.45 -10.67 5.58
CA HIS A 35 11.62 -10.41 6.43
C HIS A 35 11.78 -8.92 6.74
N TRP A 36 10.84 -8.09 6.30
CA TRP A 36 10.89 -6.64 6.46
C TRP A 36 10.31 -6.21 7.80
N ASN A 37 10.71 -5.01 8.24
CA ASN A 37 10.18 -4.45 9.47
C ASN A 37 8.71 -4.04 9.32
N GLU A 38 8.05 -3.78 10.45
CA GLU A 38 6.62 -3.42 10.50
C GLU A 38 6.29 -2.19 9.65
N THR A 39 7.16 -1.18 9.64
CA THR A 39 6.97 0.04 8.84
C THR A 39 6.96 -0.26 7.33
N GLU A 40 7.94 -1.02 6.83
CA GLU A 40 8.06 -1.38 5.42
C GLU A 40 6.90 -2.27 4.96
N ARG A 41 6.45 -3.14 5.86
CA ARG A 41 5.26 -3.96 5.70
C ARG A 41 4.00 -3.09 5.63
N ALA A 42 3.79 -2.19 6.58
CA ALA A 42 2.65 -1.26 6.57
C ALA A 42 2.64 -0.39 5.30
N ALA A 43 3.79 0.08 4.83
CA ALA A 43 3.91 0.83 3.60
C ALA A 43 3.40 0.05 2.37
N LEU A 44 3.70 -1.25 2.29
CA LEU A 44 3.21 -2.12 1.22
C LEU A 44 1.67 -2.24 1.24
N VAL A 45 1.06 -2.33 2.42
CA VAL A 45 -0.41 -2.37 2.58
C VAL A 45 -1.04 -1.05 2.13
N ILE A 46 -0.47 0.07 2.57
CA ILE A 46 -0.94 1.41 2.21
C ILE A 46 -0.89 1.59 0.69
N LEU A 47 0.23 1.25 0.05
CA LEU A 47 0.40 1.37 -1.39
C LEU A 47 -0.51 0.44 -2.18
N TRP A 48 -0.76 -0.77 -1.68
CA TRP A 48 -1.75 -1.66 -2.29
C TRP A 48 -3.14 -1.05 -2.25
N GLY A 49 -3.52 -0.51 -1.10
CA GLY A 49 -4.78 0.19 -0.90
C GLY A 49 -4.97 1.41 -1.79
N LEU A 50 -3.89 2.09 -2.15
CA LEU A 50 -3.95 3.30 -2.98
C LEU A 50 -3.85 3.00 -4.48
N LEU A 51 -3.05 2.02 -4.87
CA LEU A 51 -2.69 1.78 -6.28
C LEU A 51 -3.39 0.57 -6.89
N VAL A 52 -3.84 -0.38 -6.07
CA VAL A 52 -4.45 -1.64 -6.52
C VAL A 52 -5.94 -1.69 -6.18
N TYR A 53 -6.31 -1.39 -4.92
CA TYR A 53 -7.71 -1.47 -4.48
C TYR A 53 -8.70 -0.69 -5.35
N PRO A 54 -8.43 0.56 -5.78
CA PRO A 54 -9.37 1.32 -6.62
C PRO A 54 -9.61 0.69 -7.99
N LYS A 55 -8.68 -0.15 -8.46
CA LYS A 55 -8.81 -0.87 -9.74
C LYS A 55 -9.67 -2.13 -9.62
N LEU A 56 -9.80 -2.66 -8.41
CA LEU A 56 -10.57 -3.87 -8.10
C LEU A 56 -12.01 -3.55 -7.71
N ASP A 57 -12.25 -2.36 -7.14
CA ASP A 57 -13.60 -1.91 -6.76
C ASP A 57 -14.28 -1.20 -7.95
N PRO A 58 -15.40 -1.71 -8.47
CA PRO A 58 -16.08 -1.13 -9.62
C PRO A 58 -16.48 0.33 -9.40
N ASP A 59 -16.92 0.69 -8.19
CA ASP A 59 -17.40 2.04 -7.87
C ASP A 59 -16.24 3.05 -7.94
N LEU A 60 -15.05 2.65 -7.44
CA LEU A 60 -13.86 3.49 -7.48
C LEU A 60 -13.19 3.56 -8.85
N ARG A 61 -13.29 2.48 -9.63
CA ARG A 61 -12.58 2.36 -10.91
C ARG A 61 -13.07 3.38 -11.94
N GLU A 62 -14.36 3.74 -11.88
CA GLU A 62 -14.96 4.75 -12.79
C GLU A 62 -14.56 6.17 -12.40
N GLU A 63 -14.35 6.43 -11.11
CA GLU A 63 -14.03 7.76 -10.57
C GLU A 63 -12.53 8.06 -10.57
N HIS A 64 -11.67 7.02 -10.57
CA HIS A 64 -10.22 7.16 -10.48
C HIS A 64 -9.44 6.51 -11.63
N PRO A 65 -9.29 7.22 -12.76
CA PRO A 65 -8.49 6.74 -13.88
C PRO A 65 -6.97 6.79 -13.61
N SER A 66 -6.52 7.57 -12.63
CA SER A 66 -5.09 7.70 -12.32
C SER A 66 -4.55 6.42 -11.67
N ASP A 67 -3.51 5.87 -12.27
CA ASP A 67 -2.75 4.74 -11.77
C ASP A 67 -1.59 5.15 -10.84
N ALA A 68 -1.48 6.44 -10.50
CA ALA A 68 -0.36 7.03 -9.78
C ALA A 68 -0.78 7.80 -8.52
N VAL A 69 0.10 7.84 -7.52
CA VAL A 69 -0.05 8.59 -6.27
C VAL A 69 1.14 9.53 -6.08
N TYR A 70 0.88 10.76 -5.61
CA TYR A 70 1.91 11.72 -5.25
C TYR A 70 2.59 11.37 -3.92
N ILE A 71 3.91 11.41 -3.89
CA ILE A 71 4.72 11.09 -2.70
C ILE A 71 4.42 12.07 -1.56
N ASP A 72 4.24 13.36 -1.86
CA ASP A 72 3.94 14.36 -0.83
C ASP A 72 2.60 14.12 -0.15
N GLN A 73 1.59 13.66 -0.89
CA GLN A 73 0.30 13.26 -0.32
C GLN A 73 0.45 12.00 0.56
N LEU A 74 1.25 11.04 0.10
CA LEU A 74 1.56 9.82 0.83
C LEU A 74 2.17 10.14 2.20
N VAL A 75 3.17 11.04 2.23
CA VAL A 75 3.82 11.52 3.44
C VAL A 75 2.84 12.26 4.34
N HIS A 76 2.03 13.17 3.80
CA HIS A 76 1.09 13.96 4.58
C HIS A 76 0.08 13.10 5.36
N MET A 77 -0.49 12.07 4.73
CA MET A 77 -1.57 11.26 5.33
C MET A 77 -1.08 10.10 6.19
N PHE A 78 0.11 9.58 5.89
CA PHE A 78 0.70 8.42 6.54
C PHE A 78 2.03 8.74 7.22
N GLN A 79 2.23 10.00 7.64
CA GLN A 79 3.46 10.45 8.29
C GLN A 79 3.83 9.58 9.51
N ASP A 80 2.85 9.14 10.29
CA ASP A 80 3.06 8.27 11.45
C ASP A 80 3.70 6.92 11.08
N VAL A 81 3.50 6.47 9.84
CA VAL A 81 4.00 5.19 9.33
C VAL A 81 5.24 5.39 8.46
N LEU A 82 5.18 6.31 7.51
CA LEU A 82 6.21 6.52 6.47
C LEU A 82 7.29 7.52 6.89
N GLY A 83 7.07 8.23 7.98
CA GLY A 83 7.95 9.28 8.46
C GLY A 83 7.96 10.50 7.54
N ASN A 84 9.05 11.27 7.60
CA ASN A 84 9.25 12.44 6.75
C ASN A 84 9.57 12.04 5.29
N LYS A 85 9.60 13.04 4.39
CA LYS A 85 9.84 12.83 2.95
C LYS A 85 11.09 11.99 2.64
N ASN A 86 12.18 12.16 3.38
CA ASN A 86 13.40 11.38 3.18
C ASN A 86 13.26 9.92 3.63
N GLN A 87 12.57 9.68 4.76
CA GLN A 87 12.27 8.33 5.24
C GLN A 87 11.33 7.61 4.28
N CYS A 88 10.29 8.28 3.81
CA CYS A 88 9.37 7.78 2.80
C CYS A 88 10.11 7.37 1.52
N HIS A 89 10.98 8.24 0.99
CA HIS A 89 11.78 7.90 -0.20
C HIS A 89 12.65 6.66 -0.01
N LYS A 90 13.27 6.46 1.17
CA LYS A 90 14.06 5.26 1.46
C LYS A 90 13.20 4.00 1.41
N ILE A 91 11.98 4.06 1.97
CA ILE A 91 11.02 2.95 1.93
C ILE A 91 10.58 2.67 0.49
N LEU A 92 10.24 3.72 -0.27
CA LEU A 92 9.82 3.59 -1.67
C LEU A 92 10.94 3.02 -2.56
N ALA A 93 12.19 3.45 -2.36
CA ALA A 93 13.34 2.88 -3.07
C ALA A 93 13.53 1.38 -2.78
N LYS A 94 13.34 0.96 -1.51
CA LYS A 94 13.36 -0.46 -1.14
C LYS A 94 12.24 -1.24 -1.83
N LEU A 95 11.02 -0.70 -1.86
CA LEU A 95 9.88 -1.31 -2.55
C LEU A 95 10.12 -1.41 -4.07
N GLN A 96 10.71 -0.39 -4.68
CA GLN A 96 11.06 -0.36 -6.10
C GLN A 96 12.07 -1.45 -6.45
N ALA A 97 13.08 -1.68 -5.61
CA ALA A 97 14.12 -2.68 -5.85
C ALA A 97 13.56 -4.12 -5.99
N HIS A 98 12.33 -4.37 -5.54
CA HIS A 98 11.63 -5.64 -5.64
C HIS A 98 10.38 -5.58 -6.53
N ASP A 99 10.26 -4.56 -7.40
CA ASP A 99 9.14 -4.31 -8.31
C ASP A 99 7.76 -4.27 -7.62
N TYR A 100 7.71 -3.85 -6.35
CA TYR A 100 6.42 -3.54 -5.71
C TYR A 100 5.86 -2.23 -6.26
N ILE A 101 6.69 -1.22 -6.45
CA ILE A 101 6.29 0.04 -7.07
C ILE A 101 7.28 0.45 -8.14
N ARG A 102 6.88 1.39 -8.98
CA ARG A 102 7.76 2.08 -9.92
C ARG A 102 7.57 3.58 -9.77
N PHE A 103 8.65 4.34 -9.88
CA PHE A 103 8.54 5.78 -10.01
C PHE A 103 8.11 6.09 -11.45
N ARG A 104 7.01 6.84 -11.60
CA ARG A 104 6.64 7.41 -12.90
C ARG A 104 7.49 8.65 -13.18
N ASP A 105 7.74 9.43 -12.14
CA ASP A 105 8.63 10.59 -12.10
C ASP A 105 9.11 10.81 -10.65
N GLU A 106 9.81 11.91 -10.39
CA GLU A 106 10.35 12.24 -9.06
C GLU A 106 9.28 12.47 -7.98
N THR A 107 8.03 12.66 -8.38
CA THR A 107 6.93 13.05 -7.48
C THR A 107 5.86 11.97 -7.37
N ARG A 108 5.83 10.98 -8.28
CA ARG A 108 4.73 10.01 -8.40
C ARG A 108 5.20 8.57 -8.48
N VAL A 109 4.42 7.70 -7.84
CA VAL A 109 4.61 6.24 -7.86
C VAL A 109 3.41 5.53 -8.46
N ILE A 110 3.66 4.45 -9.19
CA ILE A 110 2.67 3.56 -9.82
C ILE A 110 2.88 2.12 -9.33
N PRO A 111 1.87 1.22 -9.42
CA PRO A 111 2.04 -0.15 -8.97
C PRO A 111 3.00 -0.92 -9.89
N GLY A 112 3.95 -1.65 -9.29
CA GLY A 112 4.73 -2.69 -9.95
C GLY A 112 4.01 -4.05 -9.89
N THR A 113 4.56 -5.07 -10.55
CA THR A 113 3.92 -6.40 -10.60
C THR A 113 3.91 -7.07 -9.23
N GLY A 114 4.96 -6.83 -8.44
CA GLY A 114 5.11 -7.38 -7.11
C GLY A 114 4.00 -6.93 -6.16
N LEU A 115 3.43 -5.74 -6.33
CA LEU A 115 2.39 -5.23 -5.42
C LEU A 115 1.06 -5.96 -5.60
N PHE A 116 0.69 -6.30 -6.83
CA PHE A 116 -0.49 -7.15 -7.08
C PHE A 116 -0.32 -8.54 -6.46
N ALA A 117 0.88 -9.12 -6.59
CA ALA A 117 1.19 -10.45 -6.07
C ALA A 117 1.53 -10.48 -4.58
N ALA A 118 1.77 -9.32 -3.95
CA ALA A 118 2.21 -9.22 -2.56
C ALA A 118 1.18 -9.74 -1.56
N VAL A 119 -0.10 -9.69 -1.92
CA VAL A 119 -1.21 -9.93 -0.99
C VAL A 119 -2.33 -10.73 -1.62
N ASP A 120 -3.04 -11.48 -0.77
CA ASP A 120 -4.31 -12.10 -1.15
C ASP A 120 -5.36 -10.99 -1.32
N ALA A 121 -5.59 -10.59 -2.58
CA ALA A 121 -6.47 -9.49 -2.93
C ALA A 121 -7.90 -9.68 -2.40
N ALA A 122 -8.42 -10.91 -2.38
CA ALA A 122 -9.78 -11.19 -1.90
C ALA A 122 -9.89 -10.97 -0.37
N LYS A 123 -8.87 -11.37 0.39
CA LYS A 123 -8.81 -11.11 1.83
C LYS A 123 -8.58 -9.63 2.12
N MET A 124 -7.57 -9.03 1.49
CA MET A 124 -7.26 -7.61 1.65
C MET A 124 -8.45 -6.73 1.28
N TYR A 125 -9.17 -7.04 0.20
CA TYR A 125 -10.38 -6.31 -0.20
C TYR A 125 -11.44 -6.32 0.90
N LYS A 126 -11.73 -7.50 1.49
CA LYS A 126 -12.70 -7.64 2.59
C LYS A 126 -12.29 -6.84 3.83
N TYR A 127 -11.00 -6.86 4.19
CA TYR A 127 -10.47 -6.08 5.31
C TYR A 127 -10.49 -4.58 5.03
N PHE A 128 -10.06 -4.16 3.84
CA PHE A 128 -10.05 -2.76 3.45
C PHE A 128 -11.45 -2.17 3.55
N ARG A 129 -12.44 -2.79 2.92
CA ARG A 129 -13.84 -2.31 2.94
C ARG A 129 -14.41 -2.07 4.35
N SER A 130 -13.87 -2.73 5.38
CA SER A 130 -14.31 -2.61 6.77
C SER A 130 -13.35 -1.79 7.68
N SER A 131 -12.21 -1.36 7.17
CA SER A 131 -11.15 -0.74 7.97
C SER A 131 -11.21 0.80 8.03
N VAL A 132 -10.59 1.39 9.05
CA VAL A 132 -10.33 2.85 9.10
C VAL A 132 -9.33 3.27 8.01
N LEU A 133 -8.43 2.36 7.62
CA LEU A 133 -7.45 2.59 6.57
C LEU A 133 -8.12 2.88 5.23
N SER A 134 -9.19 2.15 4.88
CA SER A 134 -9.95 2.47 3.67
C SER A 134 -10.58 3.84 3.76
N ARG A 135 -11.08 4.30 4.92
CA ARG A 135 -11.63 5.66 5.04
C ARG A 135 -10.61 6.74 4.73
N LYS A 136 -9.37 6.60 5.24
CA LYS A 136 -8.26 7.52 4.89
C LYS A 136 -7.89 7.46 3.42
N ILE A 137 -7.95 6.28 2.82
CA ILE A 137 -7.64 6.07 1.40
C ILE A 137 -8.75 6.59 0.51
N PHE A 138 -10.01 6.38 0.88
CA PHE A 138 -11.18 7.01 0.27
C PHE A 138 -11.07 8.53 0.38
N GLN A 139 -10.63 9.08 1.51
CA GLN A 139 -10.32 10.50 1.59
C GLN A 139 -9.24 10.91 0.58
N LEU A 140 -8.17 10.14 0.39
CA LEU A 140 -7.13 10.47 -0.61
C LEU A 140 -7.68 10.46 -2.03
N ILE A 141 -8.48 9.44 -2.33
CA ILE A 141 -9.16 9.22 -3.62
C ILE A 141 -10.14 10.38 -3.86
N TYR A 142 -11.13 10.58 -3.00
CA TYR A 142 -12.17 11.59 -3.18
C TYR A 142 -11.76 13.04 -2.89
N SER A 143 -10.66 13.30 -2.16
CA SER A 143 -10.15 14.67 -1.98
C SER A 143 -9.32 15.15 -3.18
N ASN A 144 -9.16 14.31 -4.21
CA ASN A 144 -8.39 14.63 -5.41
C ASN A 144 -9.09 15.64 -6.35
N ASP A 145 -10.18 16.28 -5.90
CA ASP A 145 -10.69 17.55 -6.46
C ASP A 145 -9.74 18.75 -6.18
N TYR A 146 -8.62 18.55 -5.49
CA TYR A 146 -7.60 19.60 -5.34
C TYR A 146 -6.67 19.65 -6.56
N HIS A 147 -7.04 20.48 -7.55
CA HIS A 147 -6.15 20.96 -8.61
C HIS A 147 -5.18 22.02 -8.06
N PRO A 148 -3.86 21.76 -7.93
CA PRO A 148 -2.91 22.81 -7.64
C PRO A 148 -2.45 23.47 -8.95
N GLU A 149 -3.37 23.99 -9.76
CA GLU A 149 -3.03 24.85 -10.90
C GLU A 149 -4.10 25.93 -11.09
N LYS A 150 -3.98 27.02 -10.33
CA LYS A 150 -4.20 28.39 -10.82
C LYS A 150 -3.35 29.35 -9.99
N ASN A 151 -2.16 29.66 -10.50
CA ASN A 151 -1.54 30.95 -10.32
C ASN A 151 -0.99 31.40 -11.67
#